data_AF-A0A8T7GRH4-F1
#
_entry.id   AF-A0A8T7GRH4-F1
#
_cell.length_a   1.000
_cell.length_b   1.000
_cell.length_c   1.000
_cell.angle_alpha   90.00
_cell.angle_beta   90.00
_cell.angle_gamma   90.00
#
_symmetry.space_group_name_H-M   'P 1'
#
loop_
_entity.id
_entity.type
_entity.pdbx_description
1 polymer ?
#
loop_
_entity_poly.entity_id
_entity_poly.type
_entity_poly.pdbx_seq_one_letter_code
_entity_poly.pdbx_strand_id
1 'polypeptide(L)'
;MDAPFTGAGDGGETWCLLTGGRVSKTHPCIEAVGALDEAEAAVALARTLAARAGLREVAETLEALEGLLFRVGYSLSGRSCVTPRDLEWAEAEAARLWRLARGWRGFRLNGATPEAAAAAAARTAV
;
A
#
# COMPACT_ATOMS: atom_id res chain seq x y z
N MET A 1 -17.39 -12.28 -17.81
CA MET A 1 -17.43 -10.81 -17.74
C MET A 1 -17.06 -10.31 -19.12
N ASP A 2 -17.97 -9.63 -19.80
CA ASP A 2 -17.86 -9.41 -21.25
C ASP A 2 -17.19 -8.07 -21.63
N ALA A 3 -16.89 -7.21 -20.64
CA ALA A 3 -16.01 -6.04 -20.77
C ALA A 3 -15.42 -5.66 -19.39
N PRO A 4 -14.20 -5.10 -19.31
CA PRO A 4 -13.59 -4.66 -18.05
C PRO A 4 -14.19 -3.35 -17.49
N PHE A 5 -15.22 -2.79 -18.14
CA PHE A 5 -15.87 -1.54 -17.75
C PHE A 5 -17.41 -1.70 -17.78
N THR A 6 -18.11 -0.96 -16.91
CA THR A 6 -19.58 -1.03 -16.77
C THR A 6 -20.31 0.25 -17.19
N GLY A 7 -19.59 1.36 -17.38
CA GLY A 7 -20.16 2.70 -17.63
C GLY A 7 -20.92 3.33 -16.45
N ALA A 8 -21.17 2.56 -15.37
CA ALA A 8 -21.93 3.02 -14.21
C ALA A 8 -21.22 4.14 -13.41
N GLY A 9 -19.96 4.44 -13.71
CA GLY A 9 -19.17 5.50 -13.05
C GLY A 9 -19.03 6.79 -13.86
N ASP A 10 -19.60 6.87 -15.06
CA ASP A 10 -19.31 7.94 -16.01
C ASP A 10 -19.92 9.28 -15.59
N GLY A 11 -21.00 9.25 -14.81
CA GLY A 11 -21.61 10.44 -14.20
C GLY A 11 -20.85 11.03 -13.02
N GLY A 12 -19.62 10.56 -12.73
CA GLY A 12 -18.79 11.09 -11.63
C GLY A 12 -19.08 10.48 -10.25
N GLU A 13 -19.99 9.52 -10.16
CA GLU A 13 -20.32 8.80 -8.92
C GLU A 13 -19.84 7.35 -8.95
N THR A 14 -19.68 6.74 -7.78
CA THR A 14 -19.34 5.32 -7.61
C THR A 14 -20.05 4.72 -6.40
N TRP A 15 -20.15 3.39 -6.36
CA TRP A 15 -20.69 2.69 -5.19
C TRP A 15 -19.68 2.73 -4.04
N CYS A 16 -20.13 3.15 -2.86
CA CYS A 16 -19.32 3.21 -1.65
C CYS A 16 -19.90 2.28 -0.60
N LEU A 17 -19.13 1.22 -0.28
CA LEU A 17 -19.52 0.20 0.69
C LEU A 17 -19.82 0.79 2.08
N LEU A 18 -19.04 1.79 2.51
CA LEU A 18 -19.24 2.46 3.80
C LEU A 18 -20.63 3.08 3.94
N THR A 19 -21.09 3.73 2.88
CA THR A 19 -22.37 4.46 2.86
C THR A 19 -23.55 3.58 2.46
N GLY A 20 -23.30 2.38 1.93
CA GLY A 20 -24.34 1.52 1.37
C GLY A 20 -25.05 2.13 0.15
N GLY A 21 -24.40 3.04 -0.58
CA GLY A 21 -24.99 3.81 -1.66
C GLY A 21 -23.97 4.39 -2.63
N ARG A 22 -24.45 5.21 -3.57
CA ARG A 22 -23.60 5.94 -4.52
C ARG A 22 -23.14 7.26 -3.91
N VAL A 23 -21.87 7.60 -4.13
CA VAL A 23 -21.25 8.87 -3.71
C VAL A 23 -20.45 9.45 -4.86
N SER A 24 -20.18 10.77 -4.81
CA SER A 24 -19.20 11.39 -5.71
C SER A 24 -17.85 10.68 -5.65
N LYS A 25 -17.15 10.56 -6.78
CA LYS A 25 -15.76 10.08 -6.83
C LYS A 25 -14.78 10.95 -6.05
N THR A 26 -15.16 12.19 -5.72
CA THR A 26 -14.40 13.10 -4.85
C THR A 26 -14.76 12.96 -3.37
N HIS A 27 -15.59 11.98 -3.00
CA HIS A 27 -15.96 11.75 -1.60
C HIS A 27 -14.72 11.28 -0.80
N PRO A 28 -14.50 11.75 0.45
CA PRO A 28 -13.29 11.41 1.22
C PRO A 28 -13.01 9.92 1.38
N CYS A 29 -14.06 9.08 1.49
CA CYS A 29 -13.90 7.63 1.52
C CYS A 29 -13.32 7.06 0.21
N ILE A 30 -13.66 7.64 -0.94
CA ILE A 30 -13.14 7.20 -2.24
C ILE A 30 -11.70 7.66 -2.39
N GLU A 31 -11.39 8.89 -1.98
CA GLU A 31 -10.02 9.41 -1.94
C GLU A 31 -9.11 8.53 -1.06
N ALA A 32 -9.57 8.16 0.14
CA ALA A 32 -8.80 7.29 1.03
C ALA A 32 -8.55 5.90 0.44
N VAL A 33 -9.54 5.30 -0.22
CA VAL A 33 -9.36 4.02 -0.92
C VAL A 33 -8.38 4.18 -2.09
N GLY A 34 -8.47 5.27 -2.85
CA GLY A 34 -7.57 5.56 -3.98
C GLY A 34 -6.12 5.77 -3.53
N ALA A 35 -5.90 6.50 -2.44
CA ALA A 35 -4.56 6.70 -1.87
C ALA A 35 -3.94 5.38 -1.37
N LEU A 36 -4.75 4.50 -0.76
CA LEU A 36 -4.29 3.18 -0.32
C LEU A 36 -3.97 2.26 -1.51
N ASP A 37 -4.74 2.36 -2.61
CA ASP A 37 -4.48 1.63 -3.86
C ASP A 37 -3.18 2.13 -4.54
N GLU A 38 -2.96 3.44 -4.57
CA GLU A 38 -1.70 4.02 -5.08
C GLU A 38 -0.49 3.59 -4.24
N ALA A 39 -0.64 3.60 -2.90
CA ALA A 39 0.40 3.14 -1.98
C ALA A 39 0.71 1.65 -2.19
N GLU A 40 -0.31 0.80 -2.31
CA GLU A 40 -0.15 -0.64 -2.56
C GLU A 40 0.58 -0.90 -3.88
N ALA A 41 0.18 -0.23 -4.96
CA ALA A 41 0.82 -0.34 -6.27
C ALA A 41 2.30 0.09 -6.24
N ALA A 42 2.62 1.15 -5.50
CA ALA A 42 3.99 1.61 -5.33
C ALA A 42 4.85 0.62 -4.51
N VAL A 43 4.28 0.01 -3.47
CA VAL A 43 4.93 -1.08 -2.71
C VAL A 43 5.16 -2.30 -3.60
N ALA A 44 4.19 -2.69 -4.41
CA ALA A 44 4.32 -3.79 -5.36
C ALA A 44 5.46 -3.56 -6.37
N LEU A 45 5.62 -2.32 -6.87
CA LEU A 45 6.76 -1.96 -7.71
C LEU A 45 8.10 -2.15 -6.95
N ALA A 46 8.19 -1.68 -5.71
CA ALA A 46 9.38 -1.88 -4.89
C ALA A 46 9.67 -3.36 -4.64
N ARG A 47 8.63 -4.17 -4.36
CA ARG A 47 8.75 -5.62 -4.16
C ARG A 47 9.33 -6.32 -5.38
N THR A 48 8.79 -6.07 -6.56
CA THR A 48 9.23 -6.75 -7.79
C THR A 48 10.70 -6.43 -8.12
N LEU A 49 11.14 -5.18 -7.87
CA LEU A 49 12.53 -4.78 -8.03
C LEU A 49 13.44 -5.42 -6.97
N ALA A 50 13.00 -5.47 -5.70
CA ALA A 50 13.74 -6.15 -4.63
C ALA A 50 13.92 -7.65 -4.91
N ALA A 51 12.86 -8.32 -5.39
CA ALA A 51 12.91 -9.72 -5.79
C ALA A 51 13.91 -9.95 -6.94
N ARG A 52 13.88 -9.07 -7.95
CA ARG A 52 14.84 -9.10 -9.08
C ARG A 52 16.29 -8.88 -8.62
N ALA A 53 16.49 -8.05 -7.58
CA ALA A 53 17.80 -7.82 -6.97
C ALA A 53 18.26 -8.96 -6.03
N GLY A 54 17.45 -10.01 -5.84
CA GLY A 54 17.77 -11.15 -4.97
C GLY A 54 17.49 -10.91 -3.49
N LEU A 55 16.83 -9.80 -3.13
CA LEU A 55 16.48 -9.43 -1.76
C LEU A 55 15.18 -10.12 -1.32
N ARG A 56 15.18 -11.46 -1.27
CA ARG A 56 13.96 -12.27 -1.05
C ARG A 56 13.22 -11.92 0.24
N GLU A 57 13.92 -11.82 1.37
CA GLU A 57 13.30 -11.46 2.64
C GLU A 57 12.66 -10.07 2.63
N VAL A 58 13.22 -9.12 1.87
CA VAL A 58 12.62 -7.78 1.73
C VAL A 58 11.38 -7.85 0.85
N ALA A 59 11.42 -8.63 -0.22
CA ALA A 59 10.28 -8.83 -1.10
C ALA A 59 9.10 -9.50 -0.36
N GLU A 60 9.36 -10.50 0.48
CA GLU A 60 8.33 -11.15 1.32
C GLU A 60 7.70 -10.17 2.31
N THR A 61 8.50 -9.29 2.93
CA THR A 61 7.99 -8.22 3.79
C THR A 61 7.10 -7.23 3.03
N LEU A 62 7.52 -6.83 1.83
CA LEU A 62 6.74 -5.90 1.00
C LEU A 62 5.42 -6.55 0.52
N GLU A 63 5.42 -7.85 0.23
CA GLU A 63 4.20 -8.59 -0.12
C GLU A 63 3.20 -8.63 1.03
N ALA A 64 3.69 -8.85 2.26
CA ALA A 64 2.86 -8.78 3.45
C ALA A 64 2.29 -7.36 3.68
N LEU A 65 3.08 -6.32 3.37
CA LEU A 65 2.64 -4.93 3.44
C LEU A 65 1.58 -4.59 2.38
N GLU A 66 1.72 -5.08 1.14
CA GLU A 66 0.69 -4.99 0.08
C GLU A 66 -0.65 -5.53 0.60
N GLY A 67 -0.64 -6.75 1.15
CA GLY A 67 -1.83 -7.37 1.74
C GLY A 67 -2.40 -6.59 2.93
N LEU A 68 -1.54 -5.99 3.76
CA LEU A 68 -2.00 -5.15 4.87
C LEU A 68 -2.69 -3.87 4.38
N LEU A 69 -2.11 -3.15 3.43
CA LEU A 69 -2.70 -1.94 2.82
C LEU A 69 -4.06 -2.24 2.20
N PHE A 70 -4.17 -3.34 1.46
CA PHE A 70 -5.45 -3.79 0.90
C PHE A 70 -6.50 -4.02 2.00
N ARG A 71 -6.14 -4.67 3.11
CA ARG A 71 -7.07 -4.88 4.24
C ARG A 71 -7.43 -3.59 4.98
N VAL A 72 -6.52 -2.61 5.04
CA VAL A 72 -6.85 -1.26 5.56
C VAL A 72 -7.90 -0.62 4.67
N GLY A 73 -7.71 -0.61 3.36
CA GLY A 73 -8.67 -0.07 2.39
C GLY A 73 -10.02 -0.78 2.47
N TYR A 74 -10.01 -2.11 2.54
CA TYR A 74 -11.23 -2.90 2.70
C TYR A 74 -11.92 -2.65 4.05
N SER A 75 -11.20 -2.20 5.07
CA SER A 75 -11.82 -1.84 6.35
C SER A 75 -12.76 -0.65 6.26
N LEU A 76 -12.57 0.20 5.24
CA LEU A 76 -13.49 1.28 4.89
C LEU A 76 -14.85 0.76 4.40
N SER A 77 -15.02 -0.54 4.15
CA SER A 77 -16.35 -1.14 3.93
C SER A 77 -17.23 -1.23 5.19
N GLY A 78 -16.71 -0.81 6.36
CA GLY A 78 -17.37 -0.97 7.65
C GLY A 78 -17.07 -2.30 8.35
N ARG A 79 -16.16 -3.11 7.82
CA ARG A 79 -15.70 -4.36 8.44
C ARG A 79 -14.27 -4.19 8.92
N SER A 80 -13.97 -4.39 10.21
CA SER A 80 -12.58 -4.33 10.67
C SER A 80 -11.78 -5.51 10.11
N CYS A 81 -10.85 -5.25 9.19
CA CYS A 81 -9.99 -6.28 8.58
C CYS A 81 -8.52 -6.17 8.98
N VAL A 82 -8.23 -5.25 9.92
CA VAL A 82 -6.95 -5.11 10.60
C VAL A 82 -7.15 -5.22 12.11
N THR A 83 -6.10 -5.60 12.81
CA THR A 83 -6.05 -5.90 14.24
C THR A 83 -4.79 -5.30 14.87
N PRO A 84 -4.70 -5.20 16.22
CA PRO A 84 -3.47 -4.78 16.88
C PRO A 84 -2.24 -5.61 16.52
N ARG A 85 -2.42 -6.91 16.18
CA ARG A 85 -1.31 -7.78 15.75
C ARG A 85 -0.65 -7.33 14.44
N ASP A 86 -1.40 -6.68 13.57
CA ASP A 86 -0.87 -6.16 12.31
C ASP A 86 0.07 -4.98 12.56
N LEU A 87 -0.25 -4.14 13.57
CA LEU A 87 0.64 -3.07 14.04
C LEU A 87 1.89 -3.64 14.71
N GLU A 88 1.73 -4.60 15.63
CA GLU A 88 2.84 -5.29 16.28
C GLU A 88 3.80 -5.92 15.26
N TRP A 89 3.25 -6.53 14.21
CA TRP A 89 4.03 -7.06 13.10
C TRP A 89 4.81 -5.97 12.35
N ALA A 90 4.15 -4.87 11.98
CA ALA A 90 4.79 -3.77 11.25
C ALA A 90 5.94 -3.15 12.05
N GLU A 91 5.76 -2.95 13.36
CA GLU A 91 6.80 -2.46 14.27
C GLU A 91 7.98 -3.44 14.39
N ALA A 92 7.69 -4.73 14.55
CA ALA A 92 8.71 -5.77 14.63
C ALA A 92 9.53 -5.85 13.33
N GLU A 93 8.88 -5.71 12.18
CA GLU A 93 9.52 -5.79 10.88
C GLU A 93 10.36 -4.54 10.57
N ALA A 94 9.87 -3.35 10.92
CA ALA A 94 10.66 -2.12 10.87
C ALA A 94 11.92 -2.23 11.74
N ALA A 95 11.80 -2.79 12.95
CA ALA A 95 12.94 -3.02 13.84
C ALA A 95 13.93 -4.06 13.26
N ARG A 96 13.44 -5.11 12.60
CA ARG A 96 14.26 -6.13 11.93
C ARG A 96 15.08 -5.50 10.80
N LEU A 97 14.43 -4.77 9.89
CA LEU A 97 15.08 -4.10 8.75
C LEU A 97 16.08 -3.03 9.21
N TRP A 98 15.76 -2.28 10.27
CA TRP A 98 16.66 -1.30 10.86
C TRP A 98 17.98 -1.93 11.35
N ARG A 99 17.91 -3.10 12.01
CA ARG A 99 19.10 -3.84 12.47
C ARG A 99 19.93 -4.33 11.29
N LEU A 100 19.30 -4.85 10.24
CA LEU A 100 19.98 -5.30 9.01
C LEU A 100 20.71 -4.16 8.31
N ALA A 101 20.10 -2.96 8.28
CA ALA A 101 20.70 -1.76 7.70
C ALA A 101 21.89 -1.19 8.51
N ARG A 102 22.27 -1.81 9.63
CA ARG A 102 23.35 -1.38 10.54
C ARG A 102 23.21 0.07 11.05
N GLY A 103 21.98 0.60 11.08
CA GLY A 103 21.63 1.88 11.71
C GLY A 103 22.40 3.09 11.16
N TRP A 104 21.81 3.82 10.22
CA TRP A 104 22.34 5.11 9.78
C TRP A 104 21.74 6.27 10.58
N ARG A 105 22.52 7.34 10.80
CA ARG A 105 22.04 8.59 11.41
C ARG A 105 22.20 9.74 10.42
N GLY A 106 21.09 10.41 10.10
CA GLY A 106 21.05 11.58 9.21
C GLY A 106 20.13 11.39 7.99
N PHE A 107 19.88 12.48 7.27
CA PHE A 107 19.10 12.45 6.03
C PHE A 107 19.84 11.70 4.92
N ARG A 108 19.08 11.06 4.03
CA ARG A 108 19.58 10.38 2.83
C ARG A 108 18.81 10.83 1.62
N LEU A 109 19.50 10.92 0.49
CA LEU A 109 18.84 11.05 -0.80
C LEU A 109 18.19 9.71 -1.17
N ASN A 110 17.01 9.78 -1.76
CA ASN A 110 16.30 8.62 -2.29
C ASN A 110 17.03 8.17 -3.58
N GLY A 111 17.64 6.98 -3.60
CA GLY A 111 18.08 6.36 -4.87
C GLY A 111 19.53 5.92 -4.98
N ALA A 112 19.91 4.89 -4.21
CA ALA A 112 21.17 4.17 -4.43
C ALA A 112 21.04 3.07 -5.50
N THR A 113 19.88 2.39 -5.51
CA THR A 113 19.54 1.29 -6.42
C THR A 113 18.08 1.42 -6.86
N PRO A 114 17.65 0.77 -7.96
CA PRO A 114 16.26 0.85 -8.43
C PRO A 114 15.24 0.47 -7.36
N GLU A 115 15.46 -0.62 -6.63
CA GLU A 115 14.59 -1.08 -5.56
C GLU A 115 14.56 -0.12 -4.36
N ALA A 116 15.68 0.50 -4.01
CA ALA A 116 15.72 1.50 -2.96
C ALA A 116 15.01 2.81 -3.37
N ALA A 117 15.13 3.21 -4.65
CA ALA A 117 14.42 4.36 -5.20
C ALA A 117 12.90 4.10 -5.22
N ALA A 118 12.47 2.91 -5.64
CA ALA A 118 11.06 2.53 -5.63
C ALA A 118 10.49 2.46 -4.21
N ALA A 119 11.21 1.87 -3.25
CA ALA A 119 10.78 1.86 -1.84
C ALA A 119 10.67 3.28 -1.27
N ALA A 120 11.58 4.19 -1.66
CA ALA A 120 11.51 5.58 -1.25
C ALA A 120 10.36 6.37 -1.90
N ALA A 121 9.96 6.01 -3.13
CA ALA A 121 8.76 6.55 -3.77
C ALA A 121 7.49 6.01 -3.12
N ALA A 122 7.43 4.71 -2.81
CA ALA A 122 6.32 4.12 -2.08
C ALA A 122 6.10 4.81 -0.73
N ARG A 123 7.18 5.12 0.00
CA ARG A 123 7.13 5.87 1.26
C ARG A 123 6.44 7.24 1.15
N THR A 124 6.42 7.90 -0.02
CA THR A 124 5.73 9.20 -0.15
C THR A 124 4.25 9.07 -0.46
N ALA A 125 3.79 7.89 -0.88
CA ALA A 125 2.39 7.58 -1.10
C ALA A 125 1.68 7.04 0.16
N VAL A 126 2.46 6.48 1.10
CA VAL A 126 1.99 5.97 2.41
C VAL A 126 1.86 7.09 3.44
#